data_AF-A0A0P6W7F1-F1
#
_entry.id   AF-A0A0P6W7F1-F1
#
_cell.length_a   1.000
_cell.length_b   1.000
_cell.length_c   1.000
_cell.angle_alpha   90.00
_cell.angle_beta   90.00
_cell.angle_gamma   90.00
#
_symmetry.space_group_name_H-M   'P 1'
#
loop_
_entity.id
_entity.type
_entity.pdbx_description
1 polymer ?
#
loop_
_entity_poly.entity_id
_entity_poly.type
_entity_poly.pdbx_seq_one_letter_code
_entity_poly.pdbx_strand_id
1 'polypeptide(L)'
;MSESTYFYALAVLILLFLIPYLIIRDMREGRRLTAIFTSQVMLLILLFVALGEVLKAFLSNSFMTYYNQVFFLGIIILIVFPLILLFFYTLKSDLKKWKDPKEYKHQWLFKVRYLLMAAVGALFIGSLFRFYQIFMVLF
;
A
#
# COMPACT_ATOMS: atom_id res chain seq x y z
N MET A 1 -0.28 -28.38 -8.03
CA MET A 1 -0.45 -27.16 -7.21
C MET A 1 -0.15 -27.53 -5.77
N SER A 2 0.57 -26.70 -5.02
CA SER A 2 0.91 -26.97 -3.61
C SER A 2 -0.25 -26.56 -2.68
N GLU A 3 -0.29 -27.13 -1.47
CA GLU A 3 -1.24 -26.71 -0.42
C GLU A 3 -1.20 -25.20 -0.15
N SER A 4 -0.01 -24.60 -0.25
CA SER A 4 0.17 -23.15 -0.15
C SER A 4 -0.59 -22.37 -1.22
N THR A 5 -0.68 -22.86 -2.45
CA THR A 5 -1.42 -22.18 -3.53
C THR A 5 -2.93 -22.13 -3.21
N TYR A 6 -3.50 -23.20 -2.67
CA TYR A 6 -4.91 -23.22 -2.27
C TYR A 6 -5.20 -22.28 -1.10
N PHE A 7 -4.29 -22.19 -0.13
CA PHE A 7 -4.38 -21.22 0.96
C PHE A 7 -4.41 -19.78 0.44
N TYR A 8 -3.49 -19.42 -0.46
CA TYR A 8 -3.46 -18.07 -1.04
C TYR A 8 -4.68 -17.79 -1.94
N ALA A 9 -5.18 -18.79 -2.68
CA ALA A 9 -6.38 -18.63 -3.49
C ALA A 9 -7.63 -18.37 -2.62
N LEU A 10 -7.76 -19.08 -1.50
CA LEU A 10 -8.81 -18.82 -0.53
C LEU A 10 -8.67 -17.43 0.10
N ALA A 11 -7.45 -17.03 0.45
CA ALA A 11 -7.17 -15.69 0.97
C ALA A 11 -7.56 -14.60 -0.02
N VAL A 12 -7.26 -14.75 -1.31
CA VAL A 12 -7.69 -13.82 -2.37
C VAL A 12 -9.21 -13.72 -2.41
N LEU A 13 -9.93 -14.84 -2.41
CA LEU A 13 -11.38 -14.84 -2.41
C LEU A 13 -11.93 -14.08 -1.21
N ILE A 14 -11.46 -14.40 0.00
CA ILE A 14 -11.89 -13.72 1.23
C ILE A 14 -11.60 -12.21 1.15
N LEU A 15 -10.39 -11.82 0.76
CA LEU A 15 -9.98 -10.41 0.71
C LEU A 15 -10.76 -9.60 -0.33
N LEU A 16 -11.07 -10.20 -1.49
CA LEU A 16 -11.88 -9.56 -2.54
C LEU A 16 -13.29 -9.19 -2.06
N PHE A 17 -13.88 -9.95 -1.12
CA PHE A 17 -15.17 -9.60 -0.53
C PHE A 17 -15.03 -8.74 0.72
N LEU A 18 -14.00 -9.00 1.55
CA LEU A 18 -13.80 -8.32 2.83
C LEU A 18 -13.46 -6.84 2.65
N ILE A 19 -12.53 -6.51 1.74
CA ILE A 19 -12.09 -5.13 1.52
C ILE A 19 -13.25 -4.22 1.10
N PRO A 20 -14.03 -4.52 0.04
CA PRO A 20 -15.16 -3.65 -0.33
C PRO A 20 -16.23 -3.61 0.76
N TYR A 21 -16.49 -4.72 1.46
CA TYR A 21 -17.42 -4.73 2.59
C TYR A 21 -17.01 -3.74 3.69
N LEU A 22 -15.74 -3.76 4.11
CA LEU A 22 -15.20 -2.86 5.13
C LEU A 22 -15.22 -1.40 4.66
N ILE A 23 -14.88 -1.13 3.40
CA ILE A 23 -14.96 0.22 2.81
C ILE A 23 -16.39 0.73 2.86
N ILE A 24 -17.37 -0.05 2.40
CA ILE A 24 -18.79 0.34 2.38
C ILE A 24 -19.30 0.58 3.82
N ARG A 25 -18.94 -0.30 4.76
CA ARG A 25 -19.31 -0.14 6.18
C ARG A 25 -18.75 1.16 6.74
N ASP A 26 -17.46 1.42 6.57
CA ASP A 26 -16.81 2.58 7.15
C ASP A 26 -17.29 3.89 6.50
N MET A 27 -17.67 3.87 5.21
CA MET A 27 -18.35 4.98 4.54
C MET A 27 -19.74 5.25 5.14
N ARG A 28 -20.52 4.19 5.44
CA ARG A 28 -21.83 4.32 6.12
C ARG A 28 -21.70 4.87 7.54
N GLU A 29 -20.60 4.56 8.24
CA GLU A 29 -20.27 5.11 9.56
C GLU A 29 -19.80 6.58 9.50
N GLY A 30 -19.71 7.19 8.31
CA GLY A 30 -19.29 8.58 8.15
C GLY A 30 -17.80 8.82 8.42
N ARG A 31 -16.96 7.77 8.38
CA ARG A 31 -15.52 7.92 8.58
C ARG A 31 -14.90 8.75 7.46
N ARG A 32 -13.85 9.51 7.81
CA ARG A 32 -13.08 10.28 6.82
C ARG A 32 -12.42 9.33 5.82
N LEU A 33 -12.45 9.68 4.53
CA LEU A 33 -11.82 8.91 3.45
C LEU A 33 -10.35 8.58 3.75
N THR A 34 -9.63 9.51 4.39
CA THR A 34 -8.22 9.31 4.78
C THR A 34 -8.04 8.16 5.78
N ALA A 35 -8.98 8.00 6.73
CA ALA A 35 -8.96 6.94 7.73
C ALA A 35 -9.43 5.60 7.14
N ILE A 36 -10.43 5.64 6.26
CA ILE A 36 -10.89 4.47 5.51
C ILE A 36 -9.72 3.91 4.71
N PHE A 37 -9.08 4.73 3.89
CA PHE A 37 -7.98 4.28 3.05
C PHE A 37 -6.81 3.71 3.88
N THR A 38 -6.31 4.44 4.89
CA THR A 38 -5.18 3.95 5.71
C THR A 38 -5.50 2.66 6.46
N SER A 39 -6.74 2.45 6.90
CA SER A 39 -7.16 1.21 7.56
C SER A 39 -7.17 -0.01 6.63
N GLN A 40 -7.35 0.20 5.32
CA GLN A 40 -7.46 -0.87 4.33
C GLN A 40 -6.17 -1.14 3.57
N VAL A 41 -5.15 -0.27 3.67
CA VAL A 41 -3.86 -0.42 2.98
C VAL A 41 -3.22 -1.79 3.24
N MET A 42 -3.20 -2.26 4.49
CA MET A 42 -2.62 -3.57 4.82
C MET A 42 -3.36 -4.70 4.11
N LEU A 43 -4.69 -4.66 4.08
CA LEU A 43 -5.51 -5.67 3.43
C LEU A 43 -5.31 -5.65 1.90
N LEU A 44 -5.16 -4.47 1.31
CA LEU A 44 -4.79 -4.32 -0.10
C LEU A 44 -3.41 -4.92 -0.38
N ILE A 45 -2.41 -4.65 0.45
CA ILE A 45 -1.08 -5.27 0.31
C ILE A 45 -1.16 -6.80 0.38
N LEU A 46 -1.90 -7.33 1.37
CA LEU A 46 -2.10 -8.77 1.52
C LEU A 46 -2.79 -9.39 0.29
N LEU A 47 -3.76 -8.68 -0.30
CA LEU A 47 -4.42 -9.12 -1.54
C LEU A 47 -3.42 -9.21 -2.70
N PHE A 48 -2.56 -8.21 -2.87
CA PHE A 48 -1.51 -8.22 -3.89
C PHE A 48 -0.50 -9.35 -3.66
N VAL A 49 -0.08 -9.59 -2.42
CA VAL A 49 0.83 -10.70 -2.09
C VAL A 49 0.17 -12.05 -2.41
N ALA A 50 -1.07 -12.25 -1.97
CA ALA A 50 -1.79 -13.50 -2.19
C ALA A 50 -2.05 -13.77 -3.68
N LEU A 51 -2.44 -12.73 -4.45
CA LEU A 51 -2.57 -12.84 -5.90
C LEU A 51 -1.23 -13.22 -6.54
N GLY A 52 -0.14 -12.54 -6.17
CA GLY A 52 1.19 -12.83 -6.68
C GLY A 52 1.57 -14.30 -6.49
N GLU A 53 1.36 -14.85 -5.29
CA GLU A 53 1.63 -16.26 -4.98
C GLU A 53 0.75 -17.24 -5.76
N VAL A 54 -0.55 -16.94 -5.92
CA VAL A 54 -1.45 -17.77 -6.73
C VAL A 54 -0.97 -17.81 -8.18
N LEU A 55 -0.59 -16.66 -8.72
CA LEU A 55 -0.26 -16.52 -10.14
C LEU A 55 1.09 -17.16 -10.50
N LYS A 56 2.04 -17.24 -9.56
CA LYS A 56 3.28 -18.03 -9.76
C LYS A 56 2.99 -19.50 -10.06
N ALA A 57 1.90 -20.05 -9.51
CA ALA A 57 1.55 -21.45 -9.69
C ALA A 57 0.96 -21.75 -11.09
N PHE A 58 0.54 -20.71 -11.83
CA PHE A 58 -0.11 -20.86 -13.13
C PHE A 58 0.70 -20.30 -14.30
N LEU A 59 1.58 -19.33 -14.07
CA LEU A 59 2.37 -18.69 -15.12
C LEU A 59 3.75 -19.32 -15.26
N SER A 60 4.21 -19.49 -16.50
CA SER A 60 5.59 -19.88 -16.77
C SER A 60 6.55 -18.71 -16.48
N ASN A 61 7.81 -19.03 -16.18
CA ASN A 61 8.84 -18.05 -15.81
C ASN A 61 8.97 -16.88 -16.80
N SER A 62 8.69 -17.11 -18.09
CA SER A 62 8.75 -16.07 -19.14
C SER A 62 7.68 -14.99 -18.99
N PHE A 63 6.47 -15.35 -18.54
CA PHE A 63 5.38 -14.40 -18.32
C PHE A 63 5.44 -13.72 -16.94
N MET A 64 6.15 -14.32 -15.99
CA MET A 64 6.29 -13.78 -14.63
C MET A 64 6.96 -12.40 -14.59
N THR A 65 7.88 -12.11 -15.51
CA THR A 65 8.55 -10.80 -15.58
C THR A 65 7.57 -9.68 -15.93
N TYR A 66 6.77 -9.87 -16.99
CA TYR A 66 5.72 -8.92 -17.38
C TYR A 66 4.69 -8.76 -16.27
N TYR A 67 4.31 -9.87 -15.64
CA TYR A 67 3.32 -9.86 -14.58
C TYR A 67 3.80 -9.08 -13.35
N ASN A 68 5.06 -9.28 -12.93
CA ASN A 68 5.67 -8.53 -11.83
C ASN A 68 5.70 -7.02 -12.11
N GLN A 69 5.96 -6.60 -13.36
CA GLN A 69 5.93 -5.19 -13.75
C GLN A 69 4.52 -4.59 -13.60
N VAL A 70 3.49 -5.29 -14.10
CA VAL A 70 2.09 -4.86 -14.00
C VAL A 70 1.63 -4.82 -12.54
N PHE A 71 1.98 -5.83 -11.74
CA PHE A 71 1.66 -5.88 -10.31
C PHE A 71 2.29 -4.75 -9.53
N PHE A 72 3.57 -4.49 -9.79
CA PHE A 72 4.28 -3.40 -9.16
C PHE A 72 3.69 -2.03 -9.53
N LEU A 73 3.33 -1.83 -10.80
CA LEU A 73 2.61 -0.63 -11.25
C LEU A 73 1.26 -0.48 -10.52
N GLY A 74 0.51 -1.58 -10.38
CA GLY A 74 -0.74 -1.62 -9.61
C GLY A 74 -0.56 -1.19 -8.16
N ILE A 75 0.48 -1.68 -7.48
CA ILE A 75 0.82 -1.25 -6.11
C ILE A 75 1.14 0.25 -6.05
N ILE A 76 1.92 0.77 -7.01
CA ILE A 76 2.22 2.20 -7.06
C ILE A 76 0.94 3.02 -7.19
N ILE A 77 0.08 2.70 -8.15
CA ILE A 77 -1.10 3.50 -8.48
C ILE A 77 -2.17 3.40 -7.39
N LEU A 78 -2.41 2.20 -6.85
CA LEU A 78 -3.52 1.96 -5.91
C LEU A 78 -3.16 2.18 -4.45
N ILE A 79 -1.88 2.07 -4.09
CA ILE A 79 -1.44 2.12 -2.69
C ILE A 79 -0.52 3.31 -2.48
N VAL A 80 0.61 3.36 -3.19
CA VAL A 80 1.67 4.32 -2.85
C VAL A 80 1.30 5.75 -3.23
N PHE A 81 0.77 5.95 -4.44
CA PHE A 81 0.38 7.27 -4.92
C PHE A 81 -0.73 7.91 -4.05
N PRO A 82 -1.82 7.21 -3.69
CA PRO A 82 -2.82 7.75 -2.77
C PRO A 82 -2.25 8.02 -1.37
N LEU A 83 -1.35 7.18 -0.85
CA LEU A 83 -0.67 7.44 0.42
C LEU A 83 0.13 8.74 0.38
N ILE A 84 0.85 9.00 -0.71
CA ILE A 84 1.61 10.24 -0.91
C ILE A 84 0.67 11.45 -0.99
N LEU A 85 -0.43 11.34 -1.74
CA LEU A 85 -1.44 12.42 -1.81
C LEU A 85 -2.04 12.72 -0.43
N LEU A 86 -2.40 11.68 0.34
CA LEU A 86 -2.90 11.81 1.70
C LEU A 86 -1.88 12.45 2.64
N PHE A 87 -0.60 12.09 2.48
CA PHE A 87 0.48 12.71 3.22
C PHE A 87 0.56 14.21 2.95
N PHE A 88 0.61 14.64 1.69
CA PHE A 88 0.64 16.07 1.35
C PHE A 88 -0.63 16.80 1.81
N TYR A 89 -1.78 16.16 1.73
CA TYR A 89 -3.06 16.71 2.21
C TYR A 89 -3.02 16.97 3.73
N THR A 90 -2.47 16.03 4.50
CA THR A 90 -2.39 16.13 5.97
C THR A 90 -1.19 16.94 6.46
N LEU A 91 -0.16 17.14 5.62
CA LEU A 91 1.06 17.87 5.99
C LEU A 91 0.77 19.29 6.47
N LYS A 92 -0.12 20.01 5.78
CA LYS A 92 -0.48 21.39 6.16
C LYS A 92 -1.17 21.46 7.53
N SER A 93 -2.04 20.50 7.85
CA SER A 93 -2.68 20.46 9.17
C SER A 93 -1.67 20.09 10.25
N ASP A 94 -0.78 19.15 9.95
CA ASP A 94 0.16 18.65 10.94
C ASP A 94 1.30 19.64 11.21
N LEU A 95 1.73 20.43 10.21
CA LEU A 95 2.67 21.56 10.38
C LEU A 95 2.12 22.64 11.33
N LYS A 96 0.80 22.90 11.31
CA LYS A 96 0.18 23.83 12.27
C LYS A 96 0.26 23.28 13.69
N LYS A 97 -0.04 21.99 13.87
CA LYS A 97 0.05 21.30 15.17
C LYS A 97 1.49 21.21 15.67
N TRP A 98 2.46 21.16 14.76
CA TRP A 98 3.88 21.14 15.13
C TRP A 98 4.36 22.43 15.79
N LYS A 99 3.67 23.56 15.52
CA LYS A 99 3.98 24.86 16.13
C LYS A 99 3.39 25.03 17.54
N ASP A 100 2.45 24.18 17.95
CA ASP A 100 1.83 24.26 19.27
C ASP A 100 2.27 23.10 20.18
N PRO A 101 3.31 23.29 21.01
CA PRO A 101 3.86 22.24 21.85
C PRO A 101 2.90 21.76 22.96
N LYS A 102 1.77 22.42 23.18
CA LYS A 102 0.75 22.08 24.19
C LYS A 102 -0.30 21.08 23.70
N GLU A 103 -0.46 20.87 22.40
CA GLU A 103 -1.48 19.95 21.85
C GLU A 103 -1.10 18.46 21.97
N TYR A 104 0.19 18.12 22.10
CA TYR A 104 0.66 16.73 22.09
C TYR A 104 1.36 16.31 23.38
N LYS A 105 0.72 15.37 24.09
CA LYS A 105 1.22 14.75 25.32
C LYS A 105 2.53 13.97 25.12
N HIS A 106 2.81 13.48 23.91
CA HIS A 106 3.98 12.69 23.56
C HIS A 106 4.60 13.15 22.23
N GLN A 107 5.39 14.22 22.26
CA GLN A 107 6.04 14.77 21.05
C GLN A 107 6.97 13.79 20.33
N TRP A 108 7.52 12.79 21.03
CA TRP A 108 8.42 11.79 20.44
C TRP A 108 7.70 10.88 19.43
N LEU A 109 6.46 10.47 19.71
CA LEU A 109 5.66 9.66 18.78
C LEU A 109 5.42 10.38 17.45
N PHE A 110 5.26 11.71 17.51
CA PHE A 110 5.13 12.53 16.32
C PHE A 110 6.43 12.51 15.50
N LYS A 111 7.60 12.74 16.12
CA LYS A 111 8.90 12.67 15.44
C LYS A 111 9.16 11.30 14.79
N VAL A 112 8.84 10.21 15.50
CA VAL A 112 8.96 8.85 14.97
C VAL A 112 8.04 8.64 13.76
N ARG A 113 6.79 9.12 13.80
CA ARG A 113 5.86 9.05 12.65
C ARG A 113 6.45 9.71 11.40
N TYR A 114 7.04 10.89 11.52
CA TYR A 114 7.66 11.58 10.38
C TYR A 114 8.93 10.88 9.89
N LEU A 115 9.72 10.31 10.79
CA LEU A 115 10.90 9.53 10.43
C LEU A 115 10.52 8.26 9.66
N LEU A 116 9.49 7.54 10.11
CA LEU A 116 8.92 6.40 9.39
C LEU A 116 8.36 6.82 8.02
N MET A 117 7.68 7.97 7.94
CA MET A 117 7.17 8.50 6.67
C MET A 117 8.30 8.88 5.71
N ALA A 118 9.38 9.50 6.21
CA ALA A 118 10.56 9.81 5.41
C ALA A 118 11.24 8.53 4.89
N ALA A 119 11.35 7.50 5.72
CA ALA A 119 11.86 6.19 5.33
C ALA A 119 10.99 5.54 4.23
N VAL A 120 9.66 5.59 4.37
CA VAL A 120 8.73 5.12 3.33
C VAL A 120 8.90 5.91 2.04
N GLY A 121 9.07 7.23 2.11
CA GLY A 121 9.37 8.07 0.94
C GLY A 121 10.68 7.70 0.26
N ALA A 122 11.75 7.46 1.02
CA ALA A 122 13.03 7.01 0.48
C ALA A 122 12.93 5.62 -0.19
N LEU A 123 12.23 4.68 0.46
CA LEU A 123 11.95 3.36 -0.12
C LEU A 123 11.14 3.47 -1.41
N PHE A 124 10.18 4.39 -1.48
CA PHE A 124 9.42 4.65 -2.70
C PHE A 124 10.31 5.16 -3.84
N ILE A 125 11.18 6.15 -3.58
CA ILE A 125 12.13 6.66 -4.59
C ILE A 125 13.06 5.52 -5.05
N GLY A 126 13.60 4.73 -4.12
CA GLY A 126 14.41 3.56 -4.45
C GLY A 126 13.66 2.51 -5.29
N SER A 127 12.37 2.33 -5.00
CA SER A 127 11.49 1.41 -5.74
C SER A 127 11.19 1.94 -7.15
N LEU A 128 10.95 3.25 -7.33
CA LEU A 128 10.81 3.88 -8.65
C LEU A 128 12.11 3.77 -9.46
N PHE A 129 13.26 3.96 -8.83
CA PHE A 129 14.55 3.80 -9.48
C PHE A 129 14.77 2.35 -9.96
N ARG A 130 14.44 1.36 -9.13
CA ARG A 130 14.45 -0.07 -9.53
C ARG A 130 13.47 -0.35 -10.68
N PHE A 131 12.28 0.23 -10.63
CA PHE A 131 11.29 0.09 -11.70
C PHE A 131 11.80 0.68 -13.03
N TYR A 132 12.38 1.87 -12.97
CA TYR A 132 13.02 2.50 -14.12
C TYR A 132 14.14 1.62 -14.71
N GLN A 133 14.99 1.04 -13.86
CA GLN A 133 16.03 0.10 -14.31
C GLN A 133 15.46 -1.15 -14.96
N ILE A 134 14.40 -1.74 -14.38
CA ILE A 134 13.74 -2.92 -14.95
C ILE A 134 13.19 -2.61 -16.35
N PHE A 135 12.60 -1.43 -16.56
CA PHE A 135 12.09 -1.04 -17.88
C PHE A 135 13.21 -0.70 -18.87
N MET A 136 14.27 0.01 -18.46
CA MET A 136 15.37 0.35 -19.39
C MET A 136 16.29 -0.82 -19.75
N VAL A 137 16.43 -1.84 -18.89
CA VAL A 137 17.28 -3.02 -19.19
C VAL A 137 16.54 -4.05 -20.07
N LEU A 138 15.21 -3.96 -20.15
CA LEU A 138 14.36 -4.84 -20.96
C LEU A 138 13.99 -4.27 -22.34
N PHE A 139 14.41 -3.04 -22.66
CA PHE A 139 14.31 -2.39 -23.97
C PHE A 139 15.71 -2.09 -24.51
#